data_AF-W1YIW3-F1
#
_entry.id   AF-W1YIW3-F1
#
_cell.length_a   1.000
_cell.length_b   1.000
_cell.length_c   1.000
_cell.angle_alpha   90.00
_cell.angle_beta   90.00
_cell.angle_gamma   90.00
#
_symmetry.space_group_name_H-M   'P 1'
#
loop_
_entity.id
_entity.type
_entity.pdbx_description
1 polymer ?
#
loop_
_entity_poly.entity_id
_entity_poly.type
_entity_poly.pdbx_seq_one_letter_code
_entity_poly.pdbx_strand_id
1 'polypeptide(L)' 'MAYENLKAQIAEYNKLCDEKSAKTPERQNLKYNRVYTPVDIEGFDYERDLGMPGEFPYTRGVQPTMYR' A
#
# COMPACT_ATOMS: atom_id res chain seq x y z
N MET A 1 -14.27 12.36 6.30
CA MET A 1 -13.55 11.89 5.10
C MET A 1 -12.79 10.63 5.52
N ALA A 2 -12.99 9.51 4.83
CA ALA A 2 -12.33 8.25 5.20
C ALA A 2 -10.81 8.44 5.13
N TYR A 3 -10.08 7.95 6.14
CA TYR A 3 -8.61 7.95 6.22
C TYR A 3 -7.87 9.30 6.45
N GLU A 4 -8.54 10.38 6.88
CA GLU A 4 -7.85 11.66 7.20
C GLU A 4 -6.76 11.52 8.28
N ASN A 5 -7.05 10.76 9.34
CA ASN A 5 -6.07 10.48 10.39
C ASN A 5 -4.84 9.72 9.85
N LEU A 6 -5.04 8.86 8.85
CA LEU A 6 -3.96 8.08 8.25
C LEU A 6 -3.05 8.96 7.39
N LYS A 7 -3.62 9.94 6.66
CA LYS A 7 -2.84 10.95 5.93
C LYS A 7 -1.91 11.74 6.85
N ALA A 8 -2.41 12.16 8.02
CA ALA A 8 -1.61 12.86 9.02
C ALA A 8 -0.46 11.98 9.55
N GLN A 9 -0.74 10.70 9.85
CA GLN A 9 0.28 9.74 10.30
C GLN A 9 1.36 9.49 9.25
N ILE A 10 1.00 9.38 7.97
CA ILE A 10 1.97 9.21 6.87
C ILE A 10 2.88 10.44 6.77
N ALA A 11 2.33 11.65 6.91
CA ALA A 11 3.12 12.87 6.86
C ALA A 11 4.12 12.97 8.02
N GLU A 12 3.71 12.58 9.23
CA GLU A 12 4.60 12.51 10.39
C GLU A 12 5.70 11.45 10.22
N TYR A 13 5.34 10.27 9.69
CA TYR A 13 6.28 9.20 9.37
C TYR A 13 7.35 9.64 8.35
N ASN A 14 6.95 10.33 7.29
CA ASN A 14 7.89 10.80 6.28
C ASN A 14 8.93 11.77 6.85
N LYS A 15 8.51 12.70 7.72
CA LYS A 15 9.43 13.62 8.42
C LYS A 15 10.45 12.86 9.26
N LEU A 16 10.01 11.88 10.03
CA LEU A 16 10.90 11.04 10.84
C LEU A 16 11.91 10.28 9.97
N CYS A 17 11.47 9.77 8.81
CA CYS A 17 12.35 9.09 7.87
C CYS A 17 13.38 10.04 7.24
N ASP A 18 13.00 11.29 6.96
CA ASP A 18 13.93 12.31 6.43
C ASP A 18 14.99 12.67 7.47
N GLU A 19 14.61 12.84 8.73
CA GLU A 19 15.55 13.09 9.83
C GLU A 19 16.57 11.96 9.99
N LYS A 20 16.12 10.70 9.90
CA LYS A 20 16.98 9.52 10.06
C LYS A 20 17.86 9.25 8.84
N SER A 21 17.35 9.52 7.64
CA SER A 21 18.09 9.29 6.39
C SER A 21 19.11 10.39 6.08
N ALA A 22 19.17 11.47 6.86
CA ALA A 22 20.14 12.55 6.69
C ALA A 22 21.61 12.09 6.71
N LYS A 23 21.95 11.08 7.54
CA LYS A 23 23.33 10.56 7.63
C LYS A 23 23.69 9.62 6.47
N THR A 24 22.72 8.84 6.00
CA THR A 24 22.88 7.82 4.96
C THR A 24 21.69 7.93 4.03
N PRO A 25 21.76 8.81 3.01
CA PRO A 25 20.62 9.09 2.16
C PRO A 25 20.24 7.86 1.34
N GLU A 26 18.93 7.74 1.09
CA GLU A 26 18.40 6.75 0.16
C GLU A 26 18.90 7.04 -1.26
N ARG A 27 18.77 6.04 -2.14
CA ARG A 27 19.13 6.20 -3.55
C ARG A 27 18.32 7.35 -4.17
N GLN A 28 19.01 8.29 -4.81
CA GLN A 28 18.38 9.41 -5.49
C GLN A 28 17.49 8.92 -6.65
N ASN A 29 16.42 9.69 -6.93
CA ASN A 29 15.45 9.43 -8.02
C ASN A 29 14.62 8.15 -7.86
N LEU A 30 14.25 7.77 -6.63
CA LEU A 30 13.21 6.76 -6.44
C LEU A 30 11.83 7.33 -6.75
N LYS A 31 11.11 6.72 -7.70
CA LYS A 31 9.74 7.10 -8.08
C LYS A 31 8.68 6.64 -7.05
N TYR A 32 9.06 5.76 -6.13
CA TYR A 32 8.14 5.02 -5.27
C TYR A 32 8.00 5.67 -3.89
N ASN A 33 6.80 5.58 -3.31
CA ASN A 33 6.56 5.97 -1.93
C ASN A 33 7.27 5.00 -0.97
N ARG A 34 7.68 5.50 0.20
CA ARG A 34 8.29 4.66 1.25
C ARG A 34 7.32 3.64 1.83
N VAL A 35 6.05 4.02 1.92
CA VAL A 35 4.95 3.18 2.43
C VAL A 35 3.73 3.42 1.56
N TYR A 36 3.03 2.34 1.20
CA TYR A 36 1.73 2.38 0.55
C TYR A 36 0.65 1.98 1.55
N THR A 37 -0.47 2.69 1.49
CA THR A 37 -1.58 2.59 2.42
C THR A 37 -2.91 2.55 1.66
N PRO A 38 -4.05 2.30 2.34
CA PRO A 38 -5.36 2.40 1.71
C PRO A 38 -5.66 3.76 1.05
N VAL A 39 -4.95 4.83 1.44
CA VAL A 39 -5.06 6.14 0.79
C VAL A 39 -4.45 6.14 -0.61
N ASP A 40 -3.49 5.26 -0.91
CA ASP A 40 -2.83 5.19 -2.22
C ASP A 40 -3.63 4.37 -3.25
N ILE A 41 -4.70 3.70 -2.82
CA ILE A 41 -5.59 2.89 -3.64
C ILE A 41 -7.01 3.48 -3.67
N GLU A 42 -7.12 4.79 -3.91
CA GLU A 42 -8.42 5.45 -4.04
C GLU A 42 -9.25 4.83 -5.17
N GLY A 43 -10.51 4.49 -4.87
CA GLY A 43 -11.42 3.85 -5.82
C GLY A 43 -11.24 2.34 -6.00
N PHE A 44 -10.35 1.71 -5.24
CA PHE A 44 -10.21 0.26 -5.22
C PHE A 44 -11.37 -0.40 -4.48
N ASP A 45 -12.13 -1.22 -5.19
CA ASP A 45 -13.21 -2.00 -4.61
C ASP A 45 -12.67 -3.40 -4.29
N TYR A 46 -12.49 -3.70 -3.01
CA TYR A 46 -11.89 -4.95 -2.57
C TYR A 46 -12.70 -6.18 -3.01
N GLU A 47 -14.03 -6.10 -3.00
CA GLU A 47 -14.87 -7.24 -3.37
C GLU A 47 -14.87 -7.46 -4.88
N ARG A 48 -14.96 -6.36 -5.66
CA ARG A 48 -14.99 -6.43 -7.12
C ARG A 48 -13.63 -6.70 -7.75
N ASP A 49 -12.59 -6.00 -7.31
CA ASP A 49 -11.28 -5.99 -7.96
C ASP A 49 -10.36 -7.10 -7.43
N LEU A 50 -10.50 -7.47 -6.14
CA LEU A 50 -9.64 -8.47 -5.51
C LEU A 50 -10.33 -9.81 -5.23
N GLY A 51 -11.59 -9.79 -4.81
CA GLY A 51 -12.41 -10.99 -4.59
C GLY A 51 -11.81 -12.01 -3.61
N MET A 52 -12.37 -13.22 -3.60
CA MET A 52 -11.85 -14.36 -2.84
C MET A 52 -11.07 -15.33 -3.76
N PRO A 53 -10.06 -16.06 -3.23
CA PRO A 53 -9.33 -17.05 -4.04
C PRO A 53 -10.27 -18.14 -4.54
N GLY A 54 -10.12 -18.56 -5.80
CA GLY A 54 -11.01 -19.54 -6.43
C GLY A 54 -12.31 -18.98 -7.00
N GLU A 55 -12.52 -17.67 -6.93
CA GLU A 55 -13.66 -16.97 -7.51
C GLU A 55 -13.21 -15.88 -8.48
N PHE A 56 -14.07 -15.50 -9.43
CA PHE A 56 -13.82 -14.37 -10.33
C PHE A 56 -13.58 -13.09 -9.51
N PRO A 57 -12.60 -12.22 -9.83
CA PRO A 57 -11.76 -12.18 -11.05
C PRO A 57 -10.47 -13.02 -11.00
N TYR A 58 -10.34 -13.94 -10.04
CA TYR A 58 -9.19 -14.82 -9.86
C TYR A 58 -7.85 -14.10 -9.65
N THR A 59 -7.89 -12.82 -9.22
CA THR A 59 -6.67 -12.03 -8.93
C THR A 59 -5.86 -12.62 -7.78
N ARG A 60 -6.50 -13.35 -6.86
CA ARG A 60 -5.87 -14.13 -5.77
C ARG A 60 -5.54 -15.59 -6.13
N GLY A 61 -5.80 -15.99 -7.37
CA GLY A 61 -5.59 -17.36 -7.86
C GLY A 61 -6.87 -18.10 -8.20
N VAL A 62 -6.73 -19.09 -9.09
CA VAL A 62 -7.84 -19.87 -9.67
C VAL A 62 -8.37 -20.96 -8.72
N GLN A 63 -7.54 -21.43 -7.78
CA GLN A 63 -7.92 -22.49 -6.84
C GLN A 63 -8.14 -21.90 -5.44
N PRO A 64 -9.21 -22.28 -4.71
CA PRO A 64 -9.46 -21.77 -3.36
C PRO A 64 -8.33 -22.04 -2.36
N THR A 65 -7.62 -23.16 -2.50
CA THR A 65 -6.54 -23.59 -1.58
C THR A 65 -5.13 -23.32 -2.11
N MET A 66 -4.99 -22.97 -3.38
CA MET A 66 -3.70 -22.83 -4.07
C MET A 66 -2.74 -23.99 -3.74
N TYR A 67 -1.59 -23.72 -3.12
CA TYR A 67 -0.53 -24.71 -2.87
C TYR A 67 -0.63 -25.43 -1.52
N ARG A 68 -1.80 -25.41 -0.86
CA ARG A 68 -1.98 -25.97 0.47
C ARG A 68 -2.43 -27.43 0.45
#